data_AF-A0A7C6JBL8-F1
#
_entry.id   AF-A0A7C6JBL8-F1
#
_cell.length_a   1.000
_cell.length_b   1.000
_cell.length_c   1.000
_cell.angle_alpha   90.00
_cell.angle_beta   90.00
_cell.angle_gamma   90.00
#
_symmetry.space_group_name_H-M   'P 1'
#
loop_
_entity.id
_entity.type
_entity.pdbx_description
1 polymer ?
#
loop_
_entity_poly.entity_id
_entity_poly.type
_entity_poly.pdbx_seq_one_letter_code
_entity_poly.pdbx_strand_id
1 'polypeptide(L)'
;MNKIVRNLLMLFLFVGIITILGSCSSLDALKDINENPEQVARGNPLNNATSKTYLEQILADPTNREVKAFNRRAYNPDNKKTLFLVHSFYAFFKEQELEHTLVFTAAPKGSEVKGTWMLDAASDLESYRLFVEGSNPWEVQEYLNKDGNSKLHFEHTVESILKRINDGYTFFGPASVRNLPWYHHLWLVLTPPPVIALSSILLMSIKTDNCNSAVIETMQWE
;
A
#
# COMPACT_ATOMS: atom_id res chain seq x y z
N MET A 1 2.03 18.42 -50.21
CA MET A 1 2.01 18.51 -48.73
C MET A 1 3.44 18.73 -48.24
N ASN A 2 3.71 19.78 -47.45
CA ASN A 2 5.06 20.13 -47.00
C ASN A 2 5.66 18.97 -46.16
N LYS A 3 6.96 18.69 -46.31
CA LYS A 3 7.65 17.54 -45.71
C LYS A 3 7.50 17.53 -44.18
N ILE A 4 7.47 18.72 -43.58
CA ILE A 4 7.23 18.95 -42.14
C ILE A 4 5.80 18.54 -41.75
N VAL A 5 4.80 18.96 -42.51
CA VAL A 5 3.38 18.63 -42.26
C VAL A 5 3.14 17.12 -42.40
N ARG A 6 3.78 16.47 -43.37
CA ARG A 6 3.71 15.01 -43.54
C ARG A 6 4.32 14.25 -42.37
N ASN A 7 5.46 14.71 -41.87
CA ASN A 7 6.13 14.07 -40.73
C ASN A 7 5.35 14.28 -39.42
N LEU A 8 4.76 15.46 -39.21
CA LEU A 8 3.88 15.72 -38.07
C LEU A 8 2.62 14.86 -38.12
N LEU A 9 2.00 14.72 -39.29
CA LEU A 9 0.82 13.88 -39.47
C LEU A 9 1.14 12.39 -39.22
N MET A 10 2.28 11.91 -39.72
CA MET A 10 2.77 10.55 -39.44
C MET A 10 3.05 10.32 -37.96
N LEU A 11 3.64 11.30 -37.27
CA LEU A 11 3.88 11.22 -35.83
C LEU A 11 2.55 11.17 -35.05
N PHE A 12 1.58 12.01 -35.41
CA PHE A 12 0.24 12.00 -34.80
C PHE A 12 -0.50 10.69 -35.05
N LEU A 13 -0.42 10.14 -36.26
CA LEU A 13 -1.00 8.83 -36.61
C LEU A 13 -0.31 7.70 -35.85
N PHE A 14 1.02 7.75 -35.73
CA PHE A 14 1.78 6.73 -35.00
C PHE A 14 1.48 6.77 -33.50
N VAL A 15 1.41 7.97 -32.90
CA VAL A 15 0.97 8.15 -31.50
C VAL A 15 -0.48 7.68 -31.34
N GLY A 16 -1.37 8.03 -32.27
CA GLY A 16 -2.76 7.57 -32.29
C GLY A 16 -2.90 6.05 -32.33
N ILE A 17 -2.16 5.39 -33.22
CA ILE A 17 -2.16 3.93 -33.37
C ILE A 17 -1.56 3.25 -32.13
N ILE A 18 -0.47 3.79 -31.56
CA ILE A 18 0.10 3.28 -30.30
C ILE A 18 -0.90 3.45 -29.14
N THR A 19 -1.60 4.59 -29.06
CA THR A 19 -2.63 4.79 -28.03
C THR A 19 -3.83 3.87 -28.20
N ILE A 20 -4.22 3.51 -29.43
CA ILE A 20 -5.36 2.60 -29.65
C ILE A 20 -4.95 1.14 -29.41
N LEU A 21 -3.78 0.72 -29.88
CA LEU A 21 -3.31 -0.67 -29.75
C LEU A 21 -2.78 -0.99 -28.34
N GLY A 22 -2.25 -0.01 -27.61
CA GLY A 22 -1.81 -0.17 -26.22
C GLY A 22 -2.94 -0.21 -25.18
N SER A 23 -4.17 0.14 -25.59
CA SER A 23 -5.31 0.35 -24.67
C SER A 23 -6.30 -0.81 -24.59
N CYS A 24 -6.19 -1.86 -25.41
CA CYS A 24 -7.25 -2.88 -25.54
C CYS A 24 -7.02 -4.20 -24.79
N SER A 25 -6.00 -4.33 -23.94
CA SER A 25 -5.76 -5.60 -23.21
C SER A 25 -5.50 -5.40 -21.72
N SER A 26 -4.88 -4.29 -21.34
CA SER A 26 -4.52 -3.97 -19.97
C SER A 26 -5.61 -3.19 -19.23
N LEU A 27 -6.32 -2.27 -19.92
CA LEU A 27 -7.47 -1.56 -19.35
C LEU A 27 -8.65 -2.49 -19.11
N ASP A 28 -8.90 -3.45 -20.01
CA ASP A 28 -9.94 -4.46 -19.82
C ASP A 28 -9.59 -5.46 -18.70
N ALA A 29 -8.31 -5.81 -18.52
CA ALA A 29 -7.86 -6.62 -17.38
C ALA A 29 -7.97 -5.86 -16.03
N LEU A 30 -7.61 -4.57 -16.00
CA LEU A 30 -7.85 -3.69 -14.85
C LEU A 30 -9.34 -3.56 -14.56
N LYS A 31 -10.17 -3.43 -15.61
CA LYS A 31 -11.61 -3.36 -15.49
C LYS A 31 -12.19 -4.67 -14.94
N ASP A 32 -11.73 -5.82 -15.41
CA ASP A 32 -12.20 -7.14 -14.96
C ASP A 32 -11.81 -7.44 -13.49
N ILE A 33 -10.60 -7.06 -13.05
CA ILE A 33 -10.19 -7.17 -11.63
C ILE A 33 -11.01 -6.24 -10.71
N ASN A 34 -11.37 -5.05 -11.21
CA ASN A 34 -12.12 -4.06 -10.46
C ASN A 34 -13.64 -4.30 -10.47
N GLU A 35 -14.18 -4.89 -11.54
CA GLU A 35 -15.62 -5.17 -11.72
C GLU A 35 -16.01 -6.58 -11.26
N ASN A 36 -15.10 -7.56 -11.34
CA ASN A 36 -15.27 -8.94 -10.88
C ASN A 36 -14.10 -9.42 -10.01
N PRO A 37 -13.79 -8.78 -8.87
CA PRO A 37 -12.86 -9.37 -7.92
C PRO A 37 -13.43 -10.73 -7.53
N GLU A 38 -12.61 -11.80 -7.54
CA GLU A 38 -13.04 -13.09 -6.97
C GLU A 38 -13.74 -12.79 -5.63
N GLN A 39 -15.02 -13.16 -5.49
CA GLN A 39 -15.91 -12.74 -4.39
C GLN A 39 -15.52 -13.39 -3.04
N VAL A 40 -14.23 -13.51 -2.76
CA VAL A 40 -13.68 -13.97 -1.50
C VAL A 40 -13.34 -12.74 -0.67
N ALA A 41 -14.22 -12.40 0.27
CA ALA A 41 -13.96 -11.36 1.26
C ALA A 41 -12.67 -11.68 2.04
N ARG A 42 -11.57 -10.92 1.86
CA ARG A 42 -10.42 -10.90 2.81
C ARG A 42 -10.58 -9.77 3.81
N GLY A 43 -11.67 -9.80 4.54
CA GLY A 43 -11.87 -8.87 5.63
C GLY A 43 -13.31 -8.46 5.75
N ASN A 44 -13.59 -7.94 6.94
CA ASN A 44 -14.89 -7.44 7.28
C ASN A 44 -15.06 -6.04 6.63
N PRO A 45 -16.13 -5.77 5.87
CA PRO A 45 -16.41 -4.43 5.33
C PRO A 45 -16.52 -3.35 6.42
N LEU A 46 -16.69 -3.74 7.68
CA LEU A 46 -16.71 -2.84 8.84
C LEU A 46 -15.30 -2.45 9.33
N ASN A 47 -14.22 -3.02 8.79
CA ASN A 47 -12.85 -2.81 9.27
C ASN A 47 -12.46 -1.33 9.39
N ASN A 48 -12.77 -0.50 8.38
CA ASN A 48 -12.51 0.95 8.46
C ASN A 48 -13.30 1.62 9.59
N ALA A 49 -14.57 1.26 9.78
CA ALA A 49 -15.41 1.84 10.84
C ALA A 49 -14.90 1.42 12.23
N THR A 50 -14.55 0.15 12.41
CA THR A 50 -13.97 -0.36 13.66
C THR A 50 -12.62 0.28 13.95
N SER A 51 -11.72 0.34 12.96
CA SER A 51 -10.40 0.96 13.11
C SER A 51 -10.52 2.45 13.42
N LYS A 52 -11.41 3.16 12.74
CA LYS A 52 -11.70 4.58 13.02
C LYS A 52 -12.20 4.78 14.44
N THR A 53 -13.19 3.99 14.85
CA THR A 53 -13.76 4.08 16.21
C THR A 53 -12.68 3.85 17.27
N TYR A 54 -11.84 2.84 17.09
CA TYR A 54 -10.71 2.57 17.99
C TYR A 54 -9.72 3.75 18.04
N LEU A 55 -9.28 4.24 16.87
CA LEU A 55 -8.33 5.36 16.78
C LEU A 55 -8.89 6.65 17.41
N GLU A 56 -10.17 6.95 17.22
CA GLU A 56 -10.86 8.08 17.88
C GLU A 56 -10.92 7.91 19.40
N GLN A 57 -11.15 6.68 19.89
CA GLN A 57 -11.18 6.37 21.33
C GLN A 57 -9.82 6.54 21.98
N ILE A 58 -8.75 6.00 21.38
CA ILE A 58 -7.40 6.10 21.96
C ILE A 58 -6.82 7.51 21.85
N LEU A 59 -7.27 8.31 20.87
CA LEU A 59 -6.89 9.72 20.75
C LEU A 59 -7.58 10.58 21.83
N ALA A 60 -8.80 10.21 22.24
CA ALA A 60 -9.51 10.89 23.32
C ALA A 60 -8.92 10.60 24.72
N ASP A 61 -8.19 9.50 24.88
CA ASP A 61 -7.47 9.12 26.10
C ASP A 61 -6.07 8.58 25.78
N PRO A 62 -5.10 9.46 25.49
CA PRO A 62 -3.75 9.08 25.08
C PRO A 62 -2.85 8.64 26.24
N THR A 63 -3.33 8.71 27.49
CA THR A 63 -2.52 8.48 28.69
C THR A 63 -1.93 7.07 28.71
N ASN A 64 -0.61 6.97 28.92
CA ASN A 64 0.15 5.71 28.95
C ASN A 64 0.02 4.85 27.69
N ARG A 65 -0.31 5.47 26.54
CA ARG A 65 -0.37 4.79 25.25
C ARG A 65 0.89 5.03 24.42
N GLU A 66 1.24 4.03 23.64
CA GLU A 66 2.37 4.06 22.72
C GLU A 66 1.97 3.42 21.40
N VAL A 67 2.55 3.90 20.31
CA VAL A 67 2.44 3.29 18.98
C VAL A 67 3.85 3.03 18.46
N LYS A 68 4.07 1.81 17.97
CA LYS A 68 5.32 1.40 17.32
C LYS A 68 5.01 0.87 15.93
N ALA A 69 5.92 1.13 14.99
CA ALA A 69 5.79 0.63 13.63
C ALA A 69 6.76 -0.51 13.40
N PHE A 70 6.29 -1.55 12.72
CA PHE A 70 7.06 -2.73 12.39
C PHE A 70 6.99 -3.02 10.89
N ASN A 71 8.02 -3.67 10.39
CA ASN A 71 8.00 -4.34 9.09
C ASN A 71 8.30 -5.83 9.26
N ARG A 72 7.88 -6.63 8.29
CA ARG A 72 8.17 -8.07 8.21
C ARG A 72 8.23 -8.53 6.76
N ARG A 73 8.82 -9.69 6.50
CA ARG A 73 8.69 -10.35 5.19
C ARG A 73 7.30 -10.95 5.02
N ALA A 74 6.66 -10.70 3.88
CA ALA A 74 5.46 -11.41 3.47
C ALA A 74 5.83 -12.87 3.15
N TYR A 75 5.57 -13.76 4.10
CA TYR A 75 6.11 -15.13 4.13
C TYR A 75 5.63 -16.05 3.00
N ASN A 76 6.55 -16.89 2.51
CA ASN A 76 6.27 -18.23 2.00
C ASN A 76 7.44 -19.16 2.37
N PRO A 77 7.22 -20.24 3.16
CA PRO A 77 8.28 -21.18 3.54
C PRO A 77 8.73 -22.08 2.38
N ASP A 78 7.88 -22.29 1.37
CA ASP A 78 8.10 -23.23 0.28
C ASP A 78 8.51 -22.55 -1.04
N ASN A 79 8.32 -21.24 -1.15
CA ASN A 79 8.43 -20.53 -2.42
C ASN A 79 9.38 -19.33 -2.30
N LYS A 80 10.63 -19.55 -2.72
CA LYS A 80 11.73 -18.56 -2.83
C LYS A 80 11.44 -17.41 -3.83
N LYS A 81 10.19 -17.12 -4.16
CA LYS A 81 9.81 -16.27 -5.31
C LYS A 81 9.42 -14.82 -5.02
N THR A 82 9.45 -14.34 -3.78
CA THR A 82 9.11 -12.93 -3.51
C THR A 82 10.10 -12.26 -2.58
N LEU A 83 11.28 -11.97 -3.13
CA LEU A 83 12.36 -11.18 -2.52
C LEU A 83 11.99 -9.72 -2.17
N PHE A 84 10.76 -9.26 -2.44
CA PHE A 84 10.43 -7.82 -2.46
C PHE A 84 9.11 -7.41 -1.80
N LEU A 85 8.50 -8.26 -0.96
CA LEU A 85 7.24 -7.90 -0.30
C LEU A 85 7.49 -7.71 1.20
N VAL A 86 7.94 -6.50 1.55
CA VAL A 86 7.93 -6.01 2.92
C VAL A 86 6.49 -5.64 3.26
N HIS A 87 6.02 -6.11 4.40
CA HIS A 87 4.70 -5.79 4.96
C HIS A 87 4.90 -4.97 6.23
N SER A 88 4.27 -3.81 6.31
CA SER A 88 4.39 -2.94 7.47
C SER A 88 3.06 -2.83 8.20
N PHE A 89 3.13 -2.71 9.52
CA PHE A 89 1.98 -2.59 10.41
C PHE A 89 2.35 -1.81 11.68
N TYR A 90 1.36 -1.30 12.37
CA TYR A 90 1.50 -0.70 13.70
C TYR A 90 1.17 -1.72 14.79
N ALA A 91 1.82 -1.59 15.93
CA ALA A 91 1.40 -2.18 17.19
C ALA A 91 1.12 -1.05 18.19
N PHE A 92 -0.07 -1.08 18.78
CA PHE A 92 -0.54 -0.14 19.79
C PHE A 92 -0.43 -0.77 21.17
N PHE A 93 0.03 0.01 22.13
CA PHE A 93 0.26 -0.44 23.50
C PHE A 93 -0.43 0.49 24.49
N LYS A 94 -0.87 -0.10 25.61
CA LYS A 94 -1.25 0.62 26.83
C LYS A 94 -0.53 0.00 28.00
N GLU A 95 0.16 0.83 28.78
CA GLU A 95 0.92 0.36 29.95
C GLU A 95 1.94 -0.76 29.59
N GLN A 96 2.54 -0.67 28.40
CA GLN A 96 3.50 -1.64 27.82
C GLN A 96 2.90 -2.98 27.38
N GLU A 97 1.58 -3.17 27.52
CA GLU A 97 0.89 -4.35 26.99
C GLU A 97 0.36 -4.06 25.58
N LEU A 98 0.49 -5.04 24.68
CA LEU A 98 -0.06 -4.95 23.34
C LEU A 98 -1.59 -4.92 23.43
N GLU A 99 -2.21 -3.85 22.93
CA GLU A 99 -3.66 -3.76 22.79
C GLU A 99 -4.11 -4.30 21.43
N HIS A 100 -3.57 -3.73 20.35
CA HIS A 100 -3.99 -4.05 18.98
C HIS A 100 -2.84 -3.92 18.00
N THR A 101 -2.93 -4.66 16.89
CA THR A 101 -2.15 -4.37 15.69
C THR A 101 -3.05 -3.67 14.66
N LEU A 102 -2.46 -2.84 13.81
CA LEU A 102 -3.20 -2.11 12.78
C LEU A 102 -2.44 -2.10 11.45
N VAL A 103 -3.12 -2.45 10.37
CA VAL A 103 -2.52 -2.48 9.03
C VAL A 103 -3.45 -1.93 7.97
N PHE A 104 -2.88 -1.28 6.94
CA PHE A 104 -3.60 -0.92 5.73
C PHE A 104 -3.50 -2.02 4.67
N THR A 105 -4.63 -2.50 4.17
CA THR A 105 -4.71 -3.63 3.23
C THR A 105 -5.88 -3.50 2.26
N ALA A 106 -5.96 -4.37 1.25
CA ALA A 106 -7.08 -4.46 0.33
C ALA A 106 -8.31 -5.12 0.97
N ALA A 107 -9.51 -4.62 0.65
CA ALA A 107 -10.77 -5.30 0.94
C ALA A 107 -11.74 -5.24 -0.25
N PRO A 108 -12.23 -6.39 -0.80
CA PRO A 108 -11.85 -7.79 -0.52
C PRO A 108 -10.46 -8.18 -1.05
N LYS A 109 -10.08 -9.48 -0.95
CA LYS A 109 -8.77 -9.97 -1.42
C LYS A 109 -8.63 -9.67 -2.90
N GLY A 110 -7.55 -9.01 -3.31
CA GLY A 110 -7.32 -8.72 -4.73
C GLY A 110 -8.17 -7.58 -5.28
N SER A 111 -9.00 -6.93 -4.47
CA SER A 111 -9.65 -5.66 -4.84
C SER A 111 -8.67 -4.51 -4.63
N GLU A 112 -8.30 -3.88 -5.72
CA GLU A 112 -7.37 -2.74 -5.78
C GLU A 112 -8.12 -1.39 -5.66
N VAL A 113 -9.46 -1.45 -5.62
CA VAL A 113 -10.33 -0.28 -5.60
C VAL A 113 -10.58 0.24 -4.19
N LYS A 114 -10.39 -0.60 -3.16
CA LYS A 114 -10.77 -0.25 -1.77
C LYS A 114 -9.68 -0.66 -0.79
N GLY A 115 -9.03 0.36 -0.23
CA GLY A 115 -8.17 0.19 0.92
C GLY A 115 -8.96 0.19 2.22
N THR A 116 -8.50 -0.62 3.17
CA THR A 116 -9.05 -0.67 4.51
C THR A 116 -7.93 -0.73 5.54
N TRP A 117 -8.09 0.02 6.62
CA TRP A 117 -7.39 -0.20 7.85
C TRP A 117 -8.06 -1.36 8.58
N MET A 118 -7.27 -2.33 9.02
CA MET A 118 -7.71 -3.56 9.68
C MET A 118 -6.99 -3.69 11.01
N LEU A 119 -7.76 -3.77 12.08
CA LEU A 119 -7.28 -4.18 13.38
C LEU A 119 -7.03 -5.69 13.40
N ASP A 120 -5.95 -6.10 14.06
CA ASP A 120 -5.70 -7.49 14.44
C ASP A 120 -5.73 -8.47 13.27
N ALA A 121 -5.10 -8.07 12.17
CA ALA A 121 -4.83 -8.99 11.08
C ALA A 121 -4.06 -10.19 11.64
N ALA A 122 -4.62 -11.41 11.50
CA ALA A 122 -4.10 -12.61 12.16
C ALA A 122 -2.60 -12.84 11.91
N SER A 123 -2.12 -12.56 10.69
CA SER A 123 -0.70 -12.70 10.35
C SER A 123 0.20 -11.65 11.01
N ASP A 124 -0.32 -10.45 11.30
CA ASP A 124 0.44 -9.40 11.99
C ASP A 124 0.55 -9.73 13.47
N LEU A 125 -0.56 -10.10 14.12
CA LEU A 125 -0.56 -10.62 15.48
C LEU A 125 0.38 -11.81 15.66
N GLU A 126 0.29 -12.82 14.78
CA GLU A 126 1.14 -14.01 14.86
C GLU A 126 2.62 -13.65 14.68
N SER A 127 2.95 -12.81 13.69
CA SER A 127 4.33 -12.41 13.44
C SER A 127 4.92 -11.60 14.60
N TYR A 128 4.14 -10.68 15.17
CA TYR A 128 4.56 -9.88 16.32
C TYR A 128 4.73 -10.76 17.56
N ARG A 129 3.78 -11.67 17.83
CA ARG A 129 3.85 -12.62 18.94
C ARG A 129 5.12 -13.47 18.87
N LEU A 130 5.40 -14.08 17.72
CA LEU A 130 6.61 -14.88 17.53
C LEU A 130 7.87 -14.04 17.77
N PHE A 131 7.90 -12.81 17.23
CA PHE A 131 9.01 -11.88 17.41
C PHE A 131 9.30 -11.58 18.89
N VAL A 132 8.27 -11.26 19.68
CA VAL A 132 8.46 -10.99 21.13
C VAL A 132 8.79 -12.24 21.94
N GLU A 133 8.38 -13.43 21.48
CA GLU A 133 8.74 -14.73 22.07
C GLU A 133 10.18 -15.17 21.72
N GLY A 134 10.92 -14.39 20.93
CA GLY A 134 12.30 -14.66 20.54
C GLY A 134 12.46 -15.52 19.28
N SER A 135 11.37 -15.85 18.60
CA SER A 135 11.37 -16.56 17.32
C SER A 135 11.04 -15.59 16.19
N ASN A 136 11.97 -15.34 15.25
CA ASN A 136 11.74 -14.35 14.20
C ASN A 136 11.74 -14.92 12.77
N PRO A 137 10.87 -15.89 12.42
CA PRO A 137 10.85 -16.49 11.09
C PRO A 137 10.31 -15.54 10.01
N TRP A 138 9.65 -14.46 10.42
CA TRP A 138 9.10 -13.43 9.54
C TRP A 138 10.07 -12.25 9.33
N GLU A 139 11.26 -12.30 9.93
CA GLU A 139 12.23 -11.20 9.95
C GLU A 139 11.57 -9.86 10.33
N VAL A 140 10.73 -9.88 11.36
CA VAL A 140 10.11 -8.70 11.95
C VAL A 140 11.19 -7.75 12.44
N GLN A 141 11.08 -6.47 12.09
CA GLN A 141 11.96 -5.39 12.54
C GLN A 141 11.12 -4.17 12.91
N GLU A 142 11.47 -3.53 14.02
CA GLU A 142 10.91 -2.23 14.40
C GLU A 142 11.51 -1.14 13.50
N TYR A 143 10.70 -0.18 13.07
CA TYR A 143 11.21 0.99 12.37
C TYR A 143 12.02 1.87 13.32
N LEU A 144 13.19 2.28 12.87
CA LEU A 144 14.08 3.20 13.57
C LEU A 144 14.27 4.45 12.72
N ASN A 145 14.34 5.61 13.37
CA ASN A 145 14.73 6.86 12.72
C ASN A 145 16.25 6.86 12.42
N LYS A 146 16.73 7.93 11.78
CA LYS A 146 18.15 8.10 11.40
C LYS A 146 19.12 8.03 12.59
N ASP A 147 18.64 8.32 13.79
CA ASP A 147 19.42 8.36 15.03
C ASP A 147 19.28 7.04 15.84
N GLY A 148 18.55 6.05 15.29
CA GLY A 148 18.32 4.75 15.92
C GLY A 148 17.19 4.72 16.97
N ASN A 149 16.37 5.78 17.05
CA ASN A 149 15.22 5.85 17.96
C ASN A 149 13.96 5.28 17.29
N SER A 150 13.17 4.50 18.02
CA SER A 150 11.90 3.94 17.53
C SER A 150 10.65 4.70 18.00
N LYS A 151 10.83 5.74 18.82
CA LYS A 151 9.73 6.45 19.48
C LYS A 151 8.95 7.35 18.51
N LEU A 152 7.66 7.06 18.37
CA LEU A 152 6.72 7.84 17.56
C LEU A 152 5.89 8.77 18.45
N HIS A 153 5.58 9.95 17.94
CA HIS A 153 4.60 10.86 18.52
C HIS A 153 3.20 10.25 18.37
N PHE A 154 2.66 9.71 19.47
CA PHE A 154 1.41 8.95 19.48
C PHE A 154 0.23 9.70 18.85
N GLU A 155 -0.09 10.89 19.37
CA GLU A 155 -1.26 11.66 18.92
C GLU A 155 -1.17 12.01 17.43
N HIS A 156 -0.07 12.64 16.99
CA HIS A 156 0.13 13.00 15.58
C HIS A 156 0.14 11.79 14.64
N THR A 157 0.68 10.64 15.07
CA THR A 157 0.64 9.40 14.27
C THR A 157 -0.81 8.92 14.11
N VAL A 158 -1.57 8.87 15.20
CA VAL A 158 -2.99 8.49 15.18
C VAL A 158 -3.83 9.44 14.33
N GLU A 159 -3.64 10.74 14.47
CA GLU A 159 -4.29 11.77 13.65
C GLU A 159 -3.98 11.61 12.16
N SER A 160 -2.73 11.30 11.81
CA SER A 160 -2.32 11.07 10.43
C SER A 160 -2.99 9.82 9.83
N ILE A 161 -3.13 8.75 10.61
CA ILE A 161 -3.87 7.54 10.20
C ILE A 161 -5.36 7.87 10.00
N LEU A 162 -5.98 8.56 10.96
CA LEU A 162 -7.38 9.00 10.87
C LEU A 162 -7.63 9.87 9.65
N LYS A 163 -6.69 10.76 9.30
CA LYS A 163 -6.75 11.56 8.08
C LYS A 163 -6.80 10.67 6.83
N ARG A 164 -5.96 9.64 6.73
CA ARG A 164 -5.98 8.68 5.60
C ARG A 164 -7.30 7.91 5.52
N ILE A 165 -7.88 7.52 6.67
CA ILE A 165 -9.22 6.89 6.72
C ILE A 165 -10.28 7.85 6.17
N ASN A 166 -10.30 9.10 6.64
CA ASN A 166 -11.29 10.10 6.23
C ASN A 166 -11.15 10.51 4.76
N ASP A 167 -9.92 10.55 4.24
CA ASP A 167 -9.63 10.86 2.84
C ASP A 167 -9.97 9.70 1.87
N GLY A 168 -10.21 8.49 2.40
CA GLY A 168 -10.66 7.34 1.63
C GLY A 168 -9.59 6.75 0.70
N TYR A 169 -8.36 6.58 1.19
CA TYR A 169 -7.26 6.04 0.40
C TYR A 169 -7.57 4.65 -0.20
N THR A 170 -7.17 4.43 -1.45
CA THR A 170 -7.31 3.15 -2.15
C THR A 170 -6.06 2.28 -1.97
N PHE A 171 -6.19 0.96 -2.13
CA PHE A 171 -5.05 0.05 -1.93
C PHE A 171 -4.32 -0.26 -3.25
N PHE A 172 -3.00 -0.13 -3.25
CA PHE A 172 -2.13 -0.46 -4.37
C PHE A 172 -1.31 -1.73 -4.10
N GLY A 173 -1.69 -2.84 -4.73
CA GLY A 173 -0.96 -4.10 -4.60
C GLY A 173 0.24 -4.23 -5.55
N PRO A 174 1.23 -5.08 -5.22
CA PRO A 174 2.27 -5.50 -6.16
C PRO A 174 1.73 -6.31 -7.35
N ALA A 175 0.58 -6.97 -7.19
CA ALA A 175 -0.16 -7.59 -8.29
C ALA A 175 -0.71 -6.53 -9.25
N SER A 176 -1.14 -5.39 -8.71
CA SER A 176 -1.65 -4.20 -9.42
C SER A 176 -0.58 -3.59 -10.30
N VAL A 177 0.64 -3.48 -9.77
CA VAL A 177 1.82 -3.07 -10.56
C VAL A 177 1.97 -3.94 -11.80
N ARG A 178 1.82 -5.27 -11.70
CA ARG A 178 1.95 -6.18 -12.85
C ARG A 178 0.86 -6.05 -13.90
N ASN A 179 -0.30 -5.51 -13.54
CA ASN A 179 -1.46 -5.42 -14.41
C ASN A 179 -1.61 -4.05 -15.08
N LEU A 180 -0.78 -3.07 -14.69
CA LEU A 180 -0.84 -1.74 -15.28
C LEU A 180 -0.23 -1.76 -16.69
N PRO A 181 -0.90 -1.14 -17.69
CA PRO A 181 -0.37 -1.00 -19.05
C PRO A 181 1.05 -0.43 -19.03
N TRP A 182 1.27 0.56 -18.15
CA TRP A 182 2.55 1.22 -18.00
C TRP A 182 3.62 0.33 -17.39
N TYR A 183 3.32 -0.72 -16.62
CA TYR A 183 4.34 -1.64 -16.10
C TYR A 183 4.87 -2.54 -17.21
N HIS A 184 3.99 -3.07 -18.04
CA HIS A 184 4.40 -3.76 -19.26
C HIS A 184 5.12 -2.80 -20.22
N HIS A 185 4.69 -1.55 -20.29
CA HIS A 185 5.43 -0.52 -21.03
C HIS A 185 6.73 -0.14 -20.32
N LEU A 186 6.86 -0.15 -18.99
CA LEU A 186 8.10 0.15 -18.27
C LEU A 186 9.16 -0.89 -18.64
N TRP A 187 8.77 -2.16 -18.75
CA TRP A 187 9.63 -3.23 -19.25
C TRP A 187 9.98 -3.08 -20.74
N LEU A 188 9.10 -2.51 -21.56
CA LEU A 188 9.36 -2.21 -22.98
C LEU A 188 10.11 -0.87 -23.19
N VAL A 189 9.99 0.09 -22.27
CA VAL A 189 10.46 1.49 -22.26
C VAL A 189 11.65 1.67 -21.28
N LEU A 190 12.25 0.57 -20.83
CA LEU A 190 13.68 0.55 -20.49
C LEU A 190 14.57 0.84 -21.73
N THR A 191 13.95 1.11 -22.88
CA THR A 191 14.46 2.05 -23.90
C THR A 191 13.87 3.47 -23.70
N PRO A 192 14.69 4.53 -23.59
CA PRO A 192 14.33 5.85 -23.03
C PRO A 192 13.26 6.63 -23.84
N PRO A 193 12.51 7.61 -23.25
CA PRO A 193 12.82 8.36 -22.02
C PRO A 193 11.82 8.21 -20.84
N PRO A 194 12.31 8.02 -19.60
CA PRO A 194 11.54 7.61 -18.41
C PRO A 194 10.77 8.72 -17.67
N VAL A 195 10.88 10.00 -18.06
CA VAL A 195 10.40 11.12 -17.24
C VAL A 195 8.87 11.26 -17.21
N ILE A 196 8.19 11.04 -18.35
CA ILE A 196 6.73 11.24 -18.48
C ILE A 196 5.94 10.13 -17.76
N ALA A 197 6.48 8.90 -17.78
CA ALA A 197 5.89 7.76 -17.08
C ALA A 197 5.88 7.98 -15.56
N LEU A 198 7.00 8.49 -15.02
CA LEU A 198 7.13 8.78 -13.58
C LEU A 198 6.11 9.83 -13.09
N SER A 199 5.92 10.94 -13.80
CA SER A 199 4.94 11.96 -13.40
C SER A 199 3.51 11.44 -13.40
N SER A 200 3.14 10.62 -14.39
CA SER A 200 1.80 10.01 -14.48
C SER A 200 1.56 9.00 -13.36
N ILE A 201 2.57 8.19 -13.03
CA ILE A 201 2.52 7.22 -11.91
C ILE A 201 2.36 7.96 -10.57
N LEU A 202 3.14 9.04 -10.37
CA LEU A 202 3.05 9.86 -9.17
C LEU A 202 1.67 10.51 -9.01
N LEU A 203 1.07 11.00 -10.09
CA LEU A 203 -0.29 11.57 -10.06
C LEU A 203 -1.34 10.50 -9.73
N MET A 204 -1.18 9.28 -10.27
CA MET A 204 -2.08 8.14 -9.99
C MET A 204 -1.92 7.59 -8.56
N SER A 205 -0.83 7.89 -7.86
CA SER A 205 -0.57 7.41 -6.49
C SER A 205 -0.95 8.39 -5.38
N ILE A 206 -1.41 9.62 -5.68
CA ILE A 206 -1.65 10.68 -4.68
C ILE A 206 -2.63 10.28 -3.56
N LYS A 207 -3.57 9.37 -3.85
CA LYS A 207 -4.56 8.85 -2.88
C LYS A 207 -4.53 7.33 -2.75
N THR A 208 -3.38 6.73 -3.02
CA THR A 208 -3.25 5.28 -3.13
C THR A 208 -2.10 4.84 -2.24
N ASP A 209 -2.39 3.94 -1.32
CA ASP A 209 -1.41 3.43 -0.35
C ASP A 209 -1.24 1.91 -0.50
N ASN A 210 -0.13 1.38 -0.03
CA ASN A 210 0.02 -0.05 0.26
C ASN A 210 0.32 -0.23 1.75
N CYS A 211 0.47 -1.48 2.21
CA CYS A 211 0.74 -1.73 3.63
C CYS A 211 2.03 -1.05 4.12
N ASN A 212 2.99 -0.79 3.24
CA ASN A 212 4.22 -0.11 3.58
C ASN A 212 4.09 1.42 3.56
N SER A 213 3.63 2.01 2.44
CA SER A 213 3.51 3.48 2.32
C SER A 213 2.52 4.04 3.33
N ALA A 214 1.43 3.31 3.63
CA ALA A 214 0.47 3.72 4.64
C ALA A 214 1.12 3.91 6.01
N VAL A 215 2.07 3.05 6.40
CA VAL A 215 2.82 3.18 7.66
C VAL A 215 3.85 4.29 7.53
N ILE A 216 4.73 4.24 6.52
CA ILE A 216 5.82 5.22 6.35
C ILE A 216 5.32 6.67 6.26
N GLU A 217 4.22 6.90 5.56
CA GLU A 217 3.67 8.26 5.38
C GLU A 217 2.79 8.73 6.54
N THR A 218 2.45 7.86 7.49
CA THR A 218 1.66 8.24 8.68
C THR A 218 2.46 8.25 9.98
N MET A 219 3.64 7.63 10.00
CA MET A 219 4.56 7.72 11.15
C MET A 219 4.98 9.17 11.39
N GLN A 220 4.85 9.63 12.63
CA GLN A 220 5.40 10.91 13.08
C GLN A 220 6.42 10.63 14.18
N TRP A 221 7.70 10.90 13.91
CA TRP A 221 8.77 10.75 14.89
C TRP A 221 8.69 11.84 15.97
N GLU A 222 9.15 11.52 17.19
CA GLU A 222 9.41 12.54 18.22
C GLU A 222 10.59 13.46 17.90
#